data_AF-A0A8B7XZ95-F1
#
_entry.id   AF-A0A8B7XZ95-F1
#
_cell.length_a   1.000
_cell.length_b   1.000
_cell.length_c   1.000
_cell.angle_alpha   90.00
_cell.angle_beta   90.00
_cell.angle_gamma   90.00
#
_symmetry.space_group_name_H-M   'P 1'
#
loop_
_entity.id
_entity.type
_entity.pdbx_description
1 polymer ?
#
loop_
_entity_poly.entity_id
_entity_poly.type
_entity_poly.pdbx_seq_one_letter_code
_entity_poly.pdbx_strand_id
1 'polypeptide(L)'
;MPKKKTGARKKAEKQKERQREIRKGAEQRQIAQWPCNFTMECDKCGRRQKNRAFCYFCSAVQKLPVCGHCAKVKCMQKTGDCVIKHPGQFTTGLGMVGAICDFCEAFICHGRKCLTTHACECPLADLECKECERGVWDHGGRIFKCSFCDCALCEDDQFEHQAMCQQVEAESLKCASCNKLGQYSCLRCKVCFCEDHVRRKGFKYNRGEPIPCPKCSYDTKETKDLSMSTRKVAYGRQTNDGGEQSFGYTYDDDDDDGGGYGYYGAAAEGGSYCDEDEDDEDDDEDEQDDEEDTDMADHLSHLNIGPTYS
;
A
#
# COMPACT_ATOMS: atom_id res chain seq x y z
N MET A 1 37.68 11.67 -31.59
CA MET A 1 37.28 12.32 -30.32
C MET A 1 35.75 12.40 -30.25
N PRO A 2 35.12 12.23 -29.07
CA PRO A 2 33.70 12.55 -28.89
C PRO A 2 33.43 14.03 -29.20
N LYS A 3 32.35 14.34 -29.93
CA LYS A 3 31.98 15.73 -30.26
C LYS A 3 31.71 16.51 -28.96
N LYS A 4 32.30 17.71 -28.81
CA LYS A 4 32.12 18.57 -27.62
C LYS A 4 30.62 18.81 -27.39
N LYS A 5 30.11 18.44 -26.20
CA LYS A 5 28.68 18.58 -25.87
C LYS A 5 28.27 20.06 -25.91
N THR A 6 27.17 20.36 -26.59
CA THR A 6 26.58 21.70 -26.69
C THR A 6 26.15 22.23 -25.31
N GLY A 7 26.06 23.55 -25.16
CA GLY A 7 25.61 24.18 -23.90
C GLY A 7 24.24 23.68 -23.45
N ALA A 8 23.29 23.55 -24.38
CA ALA A 8 21.97 22.96 -24.13
C ALA A 8 22.06 21.52 -23.60
N ARG A 9 22.88 20.66 -24.23
CA ARG A 9 23.06 19.27 -23.77
C ARG A 9 23.69 19.21 -22.37
N LYS A 10 24.69 20.05 -22.08
CA LYS A 10 25.28 20.16 -20.73
C LYS A 10 24.25 20.59 -19.68
N LYS A 11 23.38 21.57 -20.01
CA LYS A 11 22.30 22.02 -19.12
C LYS A 11 21.28 20.91 -18.87
N ALA A 12 20.85 20.18 -19.91
CA ALA A 12 19.91 19.07 -19.80
C ALA A 12 20.49 17.89 -18.98
N GLU A 13 21.76 17.54 -19.19
CA GLU A 13 22.44 16.50 -18.40
C GLU A 13 22.52 16.90 -16.91
N LYS A 14 22.93 18.13 -16.58
CA LYS A 14 22.95 18.64 -15.19
C LYS A 14 21.54 18.75 -14.56
N GLN A 15 20.52 19.07 -15.35
CA GLN A 15 19.12 19.09 -14.87
C GLN A 15 18.62 17.67 -14.54
N LYS A 16 18.95 16.67 -15.38
CA LYS A 16 18.61 15.26 -15.14
C LYS A 16 19.37 14.67 -13.93
N GLU A 17 20.59 15.15 -13.68
CA GLU A 17 21.35 14.85 -12.47
C GLU A 17 20.66 15.42 -11.21
N ARG A 18 20.33 16.72 -11.19
CA ARG A 18 19.57 17.34 -10.09
C ARG A 18 18.20 16.67 -9.84
N GLN A 19 17.49 16.26 -10.90
CA GLN A 19 16.22 15.52 -10.75
C GLN A 19 16.42 14.14 -10.08
N ARG A 20 17.55 13.46 -10.30
CA ARG A 20 17.87 12.21 -9.61
C ARG A 20 18.21 12.45 -8.13
N GLU A 21 18.92 13.53 -7.81
CA GLU A 21 19.21 13.91 -6.42
C GLU A 21 17.92 14.21 -5.64
N ILE A 22 17.00 14.99 -6.23
CA ILE A 22 15.69 15.30 -5.65
C ILE A 22 14.87 14.03 -5.38
N ARG A 23 14.82 13.12 -6.36
CA ARG A 23 14.08 11.84 -6.24
C ARG A 23 14.67 10.93 -5.16
N LYS A 24 16.01 10.85 -5.02
CA LYS A 24 16.68 10.17 -3.90
C LYS A 24 16.33 10.76 -2.53
N GLY A 25 16.11 12.07 -2.45
CA GLY A 25 15.59 12.70 -1.23
C GLY A 25 14.15 12.28 -0.93
N ALA A 26 13.29 12.21 -1.95
CA ALA A 26 11.90 11.80 -1.80
C ALA A 26 11.73 10.32 -1.38
N GLU A 27 12.66 9.44 -1.75
CA GLU A 27 12.67 8.01 -1.36
C GLU A 27 12.71 7.78 0.15
N GLN A 28 13.15 8.76 0.96
CA GLN A 28 13.19 8.67 2.42
C GLN A 28 11.80 8.66 3.07
N ARG A 29 10.75 9.11 2.38
CA ARG A 29 9.37 9.17 2.90
C ARG A 29 8.47 8.16 2.19
N GLN A 30 7.91 7.23 2.96
CA GLN A 30 6.95 6.23 2.47
C GLN A 30 5.81 6.87 1.66
N ILE A 31 5.49 6.31 0.49
CA ILE A 31 4.51 6.88 -0.47
C ILE A 31 3.10 7.05 0.16
N ALA A 32 2.70 6.15 1.06
CA ALA A 32 1.45 6.26 1.83
C ALA A 32 1.35 7.52 2.70
N GLN A 33 2.50 8.10 3.12
CA GLN A 33 2.55 9.29 3.96
C GLN A 33 2.54 10.61 3.17
N TRP A 34 2.54 10.60 1.83
CA TRP A 34 2.54 11.83 1.05
C TRP A 34 1.14 12.41 0.87
N PRO A 35 0.93 13.74 0.97
CA PRO A 35 -0.43 14.30 0.97
C PRO A 35 -1.25 14.07 -0.31
N CYS A 36 -0.59 13.90 -1.47
CA CYS A 36 -1.24 13.52 -2.73
C CYS A 36 -1.65 12.04 -2.82
N ASN A 37 -1.41 11.25 -1.78
CA ASN A 37 -1.73 9.83 -1.66
C ASN A 37 -2.43 9.51 -0.32
N PHE A 38 -2.88 10.53 0.42
CA PHE A 38 -3.76 10.37 1.56
C PHE A 38 -5.11 9.76 1.13
N THR A 39 -5.78 9.07 2.05
CA THR A 39 -7.16 8.61 1.83
C THR A 39 -8.10 9.82 1.84
N MET A 40 -9.08 9.81 0.95
CA MET A 40 -10.16 10.79 0.83
C MET A 40 -11.45 10.02 0.56
N GLU A 41 -12.55 10.48 1.12
CA GLU A 41 -13.89 9.98 0.79
C GLU A 41 -14.64 11.06 0.01
N CYS A 42 -15.37 10.70 -1.05
CA CYS A 42 -16.04 11.69 -1.89
C CYS A 42 -17.36 12.19 -1.28
N ASP A 43 -17.44 13.51 -1.04
CA ASP A 43 -18.62 14.21 -0.48
C ASP A 43 -19.96 13.96 -1.23
N LYS A 44 -19.92 13.41 -2.44
CA LYS A 44 -21.10 13.16 -3.30
C LYS A 44 -21.50 11.67 -3.37
N CYS A 45 -20.59 10.73 -3.10
CA CYS A 45 -20.86 9.30 -3.34
C CYS A 45 -20.29 8.33 -2.30
N GLY A 46 -19.72 8.80 -1.20
CA GLY A 46 -19.22 7.96 -0.09
C GLY A 46 -18.06 7.03 -0.45
N ARG A 47 -17.55 7.07 -1.69
CA ARG A 47 -16.47 6.18 -2.13
C ARG A 47 -15.12 6.71 -1.69
N ARG A 48 -14.34 5.83 -1.07
CA ARG A 48 -12.95 6.04 -0.69
C ARG A 48 -12.04 5.97 -1.92
N GLN A 49 -11.03 6.84 -1.93
CA GLN A 49 -10.07 7.03 -3.02
C GLN A 49 -8.79 7.70 -2.47
N LYS A 50 -7.74 7.84 -3.28
CA LYS A 50 -6.64 8.78 -3.00
C LYS A 50 -7.11 10.23 -3.11
N ASN A 51 -6.40 11.15 -2.43
CA ASN A 51 -6.56 12.59 -2.62
C ASN A 51 -6.44 12.95 -4.12
N ARG A 52 -7.51 13.53 -4.67
CA ARG A 52 -7.72 13.82 -6.10
C ARG A 52 -8.50 15.14 -6.22
N ALA A 53 -8.29 15.86 -7.32
CA ALA A 53 -9.00 17.08 -7.65
C ALA A 53 -10.48 16.80 -8.02
N PHE A 54 -10.69 15.70 -8.75
CA PHE A 54 -12.00 15.20 -9.16
C PHE A 54 -12.13 13.74 -8.72
N CYS A 55 -13.28 13.36 -8.17
CA CYS A 55 -13.53 11.99 -7.77
C CYS A 55 -13.42 11.03 -8.96
N TYR A 56 -12.64 9.96 -8.80
CA TYR A 56 -12.45 8.95 -9.85
C TYR A 56 -13.77 8.31 -10.31
N PHE A 57 -14.74 8.14 -9.40
CA PHE A 57 -15.99 7.43 -9.69
C PHE A 57 -17.14 8.31 -10.23
N CYS A 58 -17.14 9.62 -9.95
CA CYS A 58 -18.28 10.48 -10.27
C CYS A 58 -17.90 11.90 -10.74
N SER A 59 -16.60 12.15 -10.96
CA SER A 59 -16.00 13.43 -11.40
C SER A 59 -16.32 14.65 -10.52
N ALA A 60 -16.93 14.46 -9.35
CA ALA A 60 -17.26 15.54 -8.43
C ALA A 60 -15.99 16.16 -7.81
N VAL A 61 -16.01 17.48 -7.63
CA VAL A 61 -15.00 18.23 -6.88
C VAL A 61 -15.29 18.10 -5.38
N GLN A 62 -14.27 17.82 -4.58
CA GLN A 62 -14.38 17.80 -3.11
C GLN A 62 -14.60 19.22 -2.56
N LYS A 63 -15.53 19.39 -1.61
CA LYS A 63 -15.82 20.66 -0.92
C LYS A 63 -14.60 21.19 -0.16
N LEU A 64 -13.84 20.30 0.47
CA LEU A 64 -12.64 20.59 1.26
C LEU A 64 -11.39 19.95 0.62
N PRO A 65 -10.75 20.62 -0.36
CA PRO A 65 -9.58 20.08 -1.05
C PRO A 65 -8.32 20.15 -0.17
N VAL A 66 -7.56 19.05 -0.14
CA VAL A 66 -6.32 18.90 0.64
C VAL A 66 -5.11 19.09 -0.28
N CYS A 67 -4.20 20.03 0.04
CA CYS A 67 -3.04 20.27 -0.82
C CYS A 67 -2.08 19.06 -0.90
N GLY A 68 -1.90 18.52 -2.10
CA GLY A 68 -1.08 17.34 -2.39
C GLY A 68 0.42 17.47 -2.09
N HIS A 69 0.93 18.69 -1.80
CA HIS A 69 2.31 18.91 -1.33
C HIS A 69 2.41 19.14 0.18
N CYS A 70 1.52 19.95 0.77
CA CYS A 70 1.68 20.44 2.15
C CYS A 70 0.55 20.08 3.12
N ALA A 71 -0.41 19.23 2.72
CA ALA A 71 -1.56 18.78 3.52
C ALA A 71 -2.51 19.86 4.05
N LYS A 72 -2.27 21.15 3.78
CA LYS A 72 -3.15 22.24 4.22
C LYS A 72 -4.52 22.15 3.52
N VAL A 73 -5.58 22.38 4.31
CA VAL A 73 -7.01 22.51 3.90
C VAL A 73 -7.53 23.96 4.06
N LYS A 74 -6.70 24.84 4.63
CA LYS A 74 -6.93 26.30 4.68
C LYS A 74 -5.63 27.06 4.45
N CYS A 75 -5.68 28.13 3.67
CA CYS A 75 -4.55 29.03 3.44
C CYS A 75 -4.63 30.22 4.41
N MET A 76 -3.50 30.57 5.04
CA MET A 76 -3.37 31.77 5.87
C MET A 76 -2.29 32.67 5.26
N GLN A 77 -2.62 33.92 4.93
CA GLN A 77 -1.61 34.86 4.40
C GLN A 77 -0.47 35.15 5.39
N LYS A 78 -0.68 34.94 6.71
CA LYS A 78 0.33 35.12 7.79
C LYS A 78 1.71 34.48 7.51
N THR A 79 1.79 33.45 6.66
CA THR A 79 3.06 32.76 6.34
C THR A 79 3.80 33.25 5.08
N GLY A 80 3.29 34.24 4.35
CA GLY A 80 4.01 34.94 3.26
C GLY A 80 4.32 34.16 1.98
N ASP A 81 4.38 32.82 2.01
CA ASP A 81 4.66 31.95 0.85
C ASP A 81 3.52 31.93 -0.19
N CYS A 82 2.33 32.43 0.15
CA CYS A 82 1.19 32.44 -0.77
C CYS A 82 1.39 33.42 -1.94
N VAL A 83 1.21 32.95 -3.17
CA VAL A 83 1.30 33.77 -4.39
C VAL A 83 0.11 34.73 -4.51
N ILE A 84 -1.07 34.33 -4.05
CA ILE A 84 -2.27 35.18 -3.97
C ILE A 84 -2.41 35.76 -2.55
N LYS A 85 -2.81 37.04 -2.47
CA LYS A 85 -3.06 37.72 -1.20
C LYS A 85 -4.48 37.42 -0.72
N HIS A 86 -4.61 37.14 0.57
CA HIS A 86 -5.85 36.76 1.27
C HIS A 86 -5.91 37.53 2.61
N PRO A 87 -6.07 38.86 2.59
CA PRO A 87 -5.92 39.69 3.79
C PRO A 87 -7.09 39.48 4.76
N GLY A 88 -6.77 39.21 6.02
CA GLY A 88 -7.77 39.08 7.10
C GLY A 88 -8.66 37.83 7.06
N GLN A 89 -8.58 36.98 6.03
CA GLN A 89 -9.45 35.83 5.84
C GLN A 89 -8.66 34.53 5.62
N PHE A 90 -9.24 33.40 6.06
CA PHE A 90 -8.74 32.07 5.72
C PHE A 90 -9.39 31.59 4.44
N THR A 91 -8.59 31.28 3.42
CA THR A 91 -9.12 30.80 2.15
C THR A 91 -9.18 29.29 2.15
N THR A 92 -10.37 28.75 1.87
CA THR A 92 -10.73 27.33 1.85
C THR A 92 -11.39 26.97 0.51
N GLY A 93 -11.81 25.72 0.33
CA GLY A 93 -12.52 25.27 -0.88
C GLY A 93 -11.67 25.48 -2.14
N LEU A 94 -12.30 25.82 -3.26
CA LEU A 94 -11.55 26.11 -4.50
C LEU A 94 -10.67 27.37 -4.41
N GLY A 95 -10.95 28.32 -3.51
CA GLY A 95 -10.20 29.58 -3.42
C GLY A 95 -8.73 29.43 -3.02
N MET A 96 -8.35 28.32 -2.39
CA MET A 96 -6.95 28.03 -2.01
C MET A 96 -6.15 27.30 -3.10
N VAL A 97 -6.82 26.78 -4.13
CA VAL A 97 -6.25 25.92 -5.17
C VAL A 97 -5.61 26.78 -6.26
N GLY A 98 -4.32 26.56 -6.52
CA GLY A 98 -3.57 27.27 -7.57
C GLY A 98 -3.19 26.41 -8.78
N ALA A 99 -3.19 25.08 -8.64
CA ALA A 99 -2.94 24.15 -9.74
C ALA A 99 -3.52 22.75 -9.44
N ILE A 100 -3.62 21.93 -10.48
CA ILE A 100 -3.71 20.47 -10.39
C ILE A 100 -2.36 19.91 -10.86
N CYS A 101 -1.94 18.77 -10.31
CA CYS A 101 -0.70 18.11 -10.73
C CYS A 101 -0.98 16.93 -11.67
N ASP A 102 -0.43 16.98 -12.89
CA ASP A 102 -0.63 15.96 -13.94
C ASP A 102 -0.17 14.54 -13.54
N PHE A 103 0.66 14.41 -12.50
CA PHE A 103 1.20 13.13 -12.03
C PHE A 103 0.34 12.43 -10.98
N CYS A 104 -0.26 13.20 -10.05
CA CYS A 104 -1.03 12.63 -8.94
C CYS A 104 -2.53 12.95 -9.00
N GLU A 105 -2.91 13.88 -9.88
CA GLU A 105 -4.23 14.50 -10.00
C GLU A 105 -4.73 15.18 -8.72
N ALA A 106 -3.89 15.42 -7.72
CA ALA A 106 -4.27 16.15 -6.51
C ALA A 106 -4.20 17.68 -6.73
N PHE A 107 -5.04 18.42 -6.00
CA PHE A 107 -4.98 19.88 -5.94
C PHE A 107 -3.70 20.36 -5.23
N ILE A 108 -3.08 21.42 -5.76
CA ILE A 108 -1.91 22.08 -5.19
C ILE A 108 -2.30 23.53 -4.85
N CYS A 109 -2.03 23.96 -3.62
CA CYS A 109 -2.41 25.30 -3.16
C CYS A 109 -1.46 26.40 -3.65
N HIS A 110 -1.91 27.66 -3.52
CA HIS A 110 -1.18 28.88 -3.88
C HIS A 110 0.20 29.11 -3.19
N GLY A 111 0.70 28.19 -2.37
CA GLY A 111 2.05 28.30 -1.79
C GLY A 111 3.13 28.22 -2.87
N ARG A 112 4.01 29.21 -2.95
CA ARG A 112 5.07 29.31 -3.96
C ARG A 112 5.98 28.09 -3.93
N LYS A 113 6.32 27.56 -2.74
CA LYS A 113 7.02 26.27 -2.64
C LYS A 113 6.21 25.14 -3.30
N CYS A 114 4.94 25.00 -2.94
CA CYS A 114 4.07 23.92 -3.42
C CYS A 114 3.98 23.91 -4.94
N LEU A 115 3.73 25.07 -5.57
CA LEU A 115 3.62 25.21 -7.02
C LEU A 115 4.95 24.98 -7.75
N THR A 116 6.10 25.33 -7.14
CA THR A 116 7.41 25.25 -7.82
C THR A 116 8.13 23.93 -7.64
N THR A 117 7.89 23.18 -6.54
CA THR A 117 8.59 21.91 -6.28
C THR A 117 7.75 20.67 -6.51
N HIS A 118 6.42 20.69 -6.28
CA HIS A 118 5.62 19.46 -6.27
C HIS A 118 5.72 18.65 -7.58
N ALA A 119 5.65 19.28 -8.76
CA ALA A 119 5.77 18.56 -10.03
C ALA A 119 7.16 17.90 -10.26
N CYS A 120 8.22 18.39 -9.60
CA CYS A 120 9.55 17.77 -9.63
C CYS A 120 9.76 16.71 -8.54
N GLU A 121 9.01 16.81 -7.43
CA GLU A 121 9.09 15.98 -6.23
C GLU A 121 7.93 14.97 -6.13
N CYS A 122 7.04 14.91 -7.12
CA CYS A 122 5.80 14.16 -7.02
C CYS A 122 6.09 12.66 -6.89
N PRO A 123 5.69 12.02 -5.76
CA PRO A 123 6.05 10.63 -5.49
C PRO A 123 5.35 9.64 -6.43
N LEU A 124 4.26 10.06 -7.09
CA LEU A 124 3.47 9.20 -7.99
C LEU A 124 3.89 9.31 -9.47
N ALA A 125 4.86 10.16 -9.81
CA ALA A 125 5.14 10.56 -11.20
C ALA A 125 5.57 9.43 -12.15
N ASP A 126 6.28 8.41 -11.65
CA ASP A 126 6.65 7.22 -12.41
C ASP A 126 6.16 5.95 -11.69
N LEU A 127 4.96 5.97 -11.08
CA LEU A 127 4.38 4.81 -10.40
C LEU A 127 3.25 4.17 -11.20
N GLU A 128 3.33 2.85 -11.27
CA GLU A 128 2.46 1.93 -11.99
C GLU A 128 2.33 0.69 -11.09
N CYS A 129 1.13 0.10 -11.00
CA CYS A 129 0.96 -1.12 -10.21
C CYS A 129 1.64 -2.30 -10.92
N LYS A 130 2.49 -3.04 -10.21
CA LYS A 130 3.20 -4.19 -10.81
C LYS A 130 2.26 -5.31 -11.28
N GLU A 131 1.14 -5.55 -10.60
CA GLU A 131 0.31 -6.75 -10.89
C GLU A 131 -0.80 -6.47 -11.91
N CYS A 132 -1.44 -5.29 -11.88
CA CYS A 132 -2.46 -4.91 -12.88
C CYS A 132 -2.01 -3.92 -13.97
N GLU A 133 -0.72 -3.52 -14.01
CA GLU A 133 -0.12 -2.60 -15.00
C GLU A 133 -0.85 -1.24 -15.15
N ARG A 134 -1.64 -0.85 -14.15
CA ARG A 134 -2.42 0.40 -14.11
C ARG A 134 -1.62 1.55 -13.50
N GLY A 135 -1.71 2.74 -14.11
CA GLY A 135 -1.13 3.97 -13.60
C GLY A 135 -2.07 4.73 -12.64
N VAL A 136 -1.56 5.82 -12.10
CA VAL A 136 -2.24 6.75 -11.15
C VAL A 136 -3.57 7.30 -11.67
N TRP A 137 -3.74 7.31 -12.99
CA TRP A 137 -4.93 7.77 -13.72
C TRP A 137 -6.00 6.67 -13.85
N ASP A 138 -5.59 5.41 -13.93
CA ASP A 138 -6.45 4.24 -14.24
C ASP A 138 -7.02 3.56 -12.98
N HIS A 139 -6.77 4.12 -11.79
CA HIS A 139 -7.35 3.67 -10.54
C HIS A 139 -7.68 4.81 -9.56
N GLY A 140 -8.72 4.59 -8.75
CA GLY A 140 -9.16 5.52 -7.70
C GLY A 140 -8.39 5.37 -6.38
N GLY A 141 -7.90 4.17 -6.07
CA GLY A 141 -7.22 3.85 -4.80
C GLY A 141 -5.85 4.52 -4.64
N ARG A 142 -5.28 4.41 -3.44
CA ARG A 142 -3.91 4.82 -3.09
C ARG A 142 -2.86 3.91 -3.73
N ILE A 143 -1.59 4.34 -3.69
CA ILE A 143 -0.42 3.53 -4.09
C ILE A 143 0.47 3.26 -2.88
N PHE A 144 0.97 2.03 -2.79
CA PHE A 144 1.87 1.53 -1.75
C PHE A 144 3.16 0.98 -2.37
N LYS A 145 4.17 0.73 -1.54
CA LYS A 145 5.37 -0.04 -1.90
C LYS A 145 5.39 -1.31 -1.07
N CYS A 146 5.66 -2.45 -1.69
CA CYS A 146 5.81 -3.71 -0.95
C CYS A 146 7.13 -3.75 -0.16
N SER A 147 7.05 -3.96 1.15
CA SER A 147 8.18 -4.10 2.09
C SER A 147 9.13 -5.29 1.81
N PHE A 148 8.84 -6.10 0.79
CA PHE A 148 9.64 -7.26 0.39
C PHE A 148 10.35 -7.08 -0.95
N CYS A 149 9.90 -6.18 -1.82
CA CYS A 149 10.47 -6.05 -3.18
C CYS A 149 10.59 -4.61 -3.70
N ASP A 150 10.07 -3.62 -2.98
CA ASP A 150 10.03 -2.20 -3.38
C ASP A 150 9.34 -1.94 -4.73
N CYS A 151 8.46 -2.85 -5.18
CA CYS A 151 7.56 -2.61 -6.29
C CYS A 151 6.34 -1.80 -5.81
N ALA A 152 5.81 -0.98 -6.71
CA ALA A 152 4.59 -0.20 -6.46
C ALA A 152 3.34 -1.05 -6.70
N LEU A 153 2.32 -0.82 -5.89
CA LEU A 153 1.07 -1.57 -5.86
C LEU A 153 -0.10 -0.61 -5.63
N CYS A 154 -1.24 -0.81 -6.29
CA CYS A 154 -2.46 -0.09 -5.93
C CYS A 154 -3.04 -0.63 -4.61
N GLU A 155 -4.01 0.09 -4.06
CA GLU A 155 -4.70 -0.25 -2.81
C GLU A 155 -5.44 -1.60 -2.86
N ASP A 156 -5.85 -2.03 -4.05
CA ASP A 156 -6.50 -3.32 -4.32
C ASP A 156 -5.46 -4.47 -4.22
N ASP A 157 -4.49 -4.49 -5.13
CA ASP A 157 -3.51 -5.57 -5.31
C ASP A 157 -2.51 -5.72 -4.13
N GLN A 158 -2.43 -4.73 -3.22
CA GLN A 158 -1.36 -4.66 -2.21
C GLN A 158 -1.31 -5.88 -1.29
N PHE A 159 -2.45 -6.48 -0.94
CA PHE A 159 -2.55 -7.54 0.05
C PHE A 159 -2.22 -8.91 -0.54
N GLU A 160 -2.79 -9.21 -1.72
CA GLU A 160 -2.50 -10.43 -2.47
C GLU A 160 -1.01 -10.49 -2.85
N HIS A 161 -0.48 -9.38 -3.36
CA HIS A 161 0.95 -9.28 -3.64
C HIS A 161 1.79 -9.45 -2.36
N GLN A 162 1.44 -8.82 -1.24
CA GLN A 162 2.24 -8.97 0.00
C GLN A 162 2.26 -10.42 0.50
N ALA A 163 1.13 -11.13 0.47
CA ALA A 163 1.03 -12.54 0.86
C ALA A 163 1.91 -13.46 0.00
N MET A 164 1.96 -13.23 -1.33
CA MET A 164 2.82 -14.00 -2.24
C MET A 164 4.26 -13.46 -2.32
N CYS A 165 4.52 -12.19 -1.98
CA CYS A 165 5.84 -11.59 -2.14
C CYS A 165 6.87 -12.08 -1.10
N GLN A 166 6.42 -12.51 0.09
CA GLN A 166 7.30 -13.11 1.09
C GLN A 166 7.84 -14.49 0.67
N GLN A 167 7.07 -15.27 -0.10
CA GLN A 167 7.40 -16.65 -0.47
C GLN A 167 8.30 -16.73 -1.71
N VAL A 168 9.20 -17.70 -1.80
CA VAL A 168 10.03 -17.93 -3.00
C VAL A 168 9.63 -19.27 -3.62
N GLU A 169 8.76 -19.23 -4.63
CA GLU A 169 8.23 -20.41 -5.34
C GLU A 169 9.24 -21.02 -6.32
N ALA A 170 10.51 -21.11 -5.93
CA ALA A 170 11.56 -21.74 -6.72
C ALA A 170 11.60 -23.24 -6.42
N GLU A 171 11.18 -24.08 -7.39
CA GLU A 171 11.22 -25.56 -7.32
C GLU A 171 12.58 -26.13 -6.92
N SER A 172 13.65 -25.36 -7.13
CA SER A 172 14.93 -25.65 -6.50
C SER A 172 15.62 -24.38 -6.00
N LEU A 173 16.09 -24.42 -4.74
CA LEU A 173 16.85 -23.36 -4.06
C LEU A 173 18.30 -23.28 -4.57
N LYS A 174 18.47 -23.34 -5.89
CA LYS A 174 19.76 -23.38 -6.58
C LYS A 174 20.18 -21.98 -7.01
N CYS A 175 21.48 -21.71 -6.92
CA CYS A 175 22.08 -20.48 -7.43
C CYS A 175 21.95 -20.44 -8.95
N ALA A 176 21.26 -19.43 -9.47
CA ALA A 176 21.00 -19.26 -10.91
C ALA A 176 22.26 -19.07 -11.79
N SER A 177 23.46 -19.04 -11.21
CA SER A 177 24.74 -18.93 -11.92
C SER A 177 25.60 -20.20 -11.86
N CYS A 178 25.32 -21.16 -10.97
CA CYS A 178 26.19 -22.35 -10.80
C CYS A 178 25.50 -23.61 -10.24
N ASN A 179 24.17 -23.62 -10.07
CA ASN A 179 23.37 -24.75 -9.60
C ASN A 179 23.70 -25.35 -8.21
N LYS A 180 24.72 -24.84 -7.50
CA LYS A 180 24.92 -25.08 -6.05
C LYS A 180 23.75 -24.50 -5.24
N LEU A 181 23.56 -24.93 -3.99
CA LEU A 181 22.56 -24.33 -3.09
C LEU A 181 22.78 -22.81 -2.92
N GLY A 182 21.69 -22.04 -3.00
CA GLY A 182 21.69 -20.59 -2.84
C GLY A 182 21.43 -20.19 -1.39
N GLN A 183 22.42 -19.56 -0.75
CA GLN A 183 22.30 -19.05 0.61
C GLN A 183 21.57 -17.69 0.67
N TYR A 184 21.67 -16.86 -0.37
CA TYR A 184 21.04 -15.54 -0.44
C TYR A 184 19.90 -15.53 -1.46
N SER A 185 18.77 -14.91 -1.12
CA SER A 185 17.59 -14.83 -1.97
C SER A 185 17.15 -13.38 -2.19
N CYS A 186 16.90 -13.02 -3.45
CA CYS A 186 16.37 -11.71 -3.83
C CYS A 186 14.85 -11.79 -4.02
N LEU A 187 14.09 -11.25 -3.08
CA LEU A 187 12.62 -11.26 -3.13
C LEU A 187 12.04 -10.46 -4.32
N ARG A 188 12.72 -9.39 -4.76
CA ARG A 188 12.34 -8.61 -5.97
C ARG A 188 12.53 -9.39 -7.28
N CYS A 189 13.51 -10.30 -7.36
CA CYS A 189 13.77 -11.13 -8.55
C CYS A 189 13.22 -12.56 -8.43
N LYS A 190 12.81 -13.00 -7.24
CA LYS A 190 12.48 -14.40 -6.91
C LYS A 190 13.60 -15.39 -7.30
N VAL A 191 14.86 -15.02 -7.09
CA VAL A 191 16.05 -15.81 -7.47
C VAL A 191 17.03 -15.96 -6.31
N CYS A 192 17.56 -17.17 -6.14
CA CYS A 192 18.58 -17.55 -5.17
C CYS A 192 20.01 -17.44 -5.75
N PHE A 193 20.99 -17.17 -4.90
CA PHE A 193 22.42 -17.05 -5.20
C PHE A 193 23.28 -17.64 -4.06
N CYS A 194 24.42 -18.24 -4.40
CA CYS A 194 25.46 -18.57 -3.41
C CYS A 194 26.37 -17.34 -3.15
N GLU A 195 27.18 -17.38 -2.08
CA GLU A 195 28.10 -16.30 -1.71
C GLU A 195 28.93 -15.78 -2.88
N ASP A 196 29.59 -16.69 -3.62
CA ASP A 196 30.43 -16.39 -4.79
C ASP A 196 29.74 -15.55 -5.88
N HIS A 197 28.41 -15.67 -6.01
CA HIS A 197 27.64 -15.05 -7.10
C HIS A 197 26.79 -13.85 -6.65
N VAL A 198 26.49 -13.74 -5.35
CA VAL A 198 25.88 -12.53 -4.80
C VAL A 198 26.95 -11.46 -4.50
N ARG A 199 28.16 -11.88 -4.08
CA ARG A 199 29.32 -10.98 -3.87
C ARG A 199 30.09 -10.76 -5.18
N ARG A 200 29.78 -9.67 -5.88
CA ARG A 200 30.52 -9.23 -7.09
C ARG A 200 32.00 -9.00 -6.74
N LYS A 201 32.91 -9.71 -7.44
CA LYS A 201 34.37 -9.57 -7.26
C LYS A 201 34.81 -8.11 -7.45
N GLY A 202 35.60 -7.60 -6.51
CA GLY A 202 36.13 -6.23 -6.53
C GLY A 202 35.29 -5.17 -5.81
N PHE A 203 34.07 -5.49 -5.36
CA PHE A 203 33.28 -4.59 -4.52
C PHE A 203 33.60 -4.80 -3.03
N LYS A 204 33.73 -3.71 -2.26
CA LYS A 204 33.87 -3.76 -0.80
C LYS A 204 32.49 -3.76 -0.15
N TYR A 205 32.15 -4.85 0.52
CA TYR A 205 30.92 -4.97 1.30
C TYR A 205 31.21 -4.66 2.77
N ASN A 206 30.46 -3.76 3.40
CA ASN A 206 30.61 -3.50 4.83
C ASN A 206 29.98 -4.65 5.65
N ARG A 207 30.50 -4.87 6.86
CA ARG A 207 30.04 -5.97 7.72
C ARG A 207 28.77 -5.56 8.46
N GLY A 208 27.62 -6.04 8.00
CA GLY A 208 26.30 -5.77 8.57
C GLY A 208 25.29 -5.15 7.60
N GLU A 209 25.75 -4.64 6.45
CA GLU A 209 24.86 -4.20 5.37
C GLU A 209 24.34 -5.40 4.56
N PRO A 210 23.07 -5.40 4.11
CA PRO A 210 22.55 -6.44 3.23
C PRO A 210 23.26 -6.43 1.88
N ILE A 211 23.38 -7.60 1.23
CA ILE A 211 24.14 -7.72 -0.02
C ILE A 211 23.22 -7.40 -1.21
N PRO A 212 23.50 -6.39 -2.05
CA PRO A 212 22.66 -6.05 -3.19
C PRO A 212 22.73 -7.11 -4.29
N CYS A 213 21.55 -7.49 -4.80
CA CYS A 213 21.36 -8.52 -5.81
C CYS A 213 22.16 -8.24 -7.10
N PRO A 214 22.82 -9.25 -7.70
CA PRO A 214 23.61 -9.06 -8.92
C PRO A 214 22.76 -8.67 -10.14
N LYS A 215 21.45 -8.99 -10.19
CA LYS A 215 20.53 -8.62 -11.27
C LYS A 215 19.92 -7.22 -11.11
N CYS A 216 19.24 -6.95 -10.00
CA CYS A 216 18.47 -5.71 -9.80
C CYS A 216 19.07 -4.74 -8.77
N SER A 217 20.12 -5.16 -8.05
CA SER A 217 20.77 -4.43 -6.95
C SER A 217 19.85 -3.97 -5.81
N TYR A 218 18.67 -4.58 -5.71
CA TYR A 218 17.87 -4.63 -4.48
C TYR A 218 18.46 -5.62 -3.47
N ASP A 219 18.25 -5.36 -2.19
CA ASP A 219 18.81 -6.15 -1.09
C ASP A 219 18.41 -7.62 -1.13
N THR A 220 19.35 -8.50 -0.76
CA THR A 220 19.11 -9.94 -0.59
C THR A 220 18.99 -10.28 0.89
N LYS A 221 18.07 -11.19 1.21
CA LYS A 221 17.90 -11.77 2.55
C LYS A 221 18.50 -13.18 2.56
N GLU A 222 18.91 -13.67 3.72
CA GLU A 222 19.40 -15.05 3.80
C GLU A 222 18.22 -16.02 3.67
N THR A 223 18.41 -17.08 2.88
CA THR A 223 17.34 -17.99 2.44
C THR A 223 16.80 -18.83 3.60
N LYS A 224 17.59 -18.98 4.67
CA LYS A 224 17.20 -19.61 5.93
C LYS A 224 16.17 -18.79 6.73
N ASP A 225 16.17 -17.46 6.55
CA ASP A 225 15.33 -16.51 7.30
C ASP A 225 13.99 -16.24 6.57
N LEU A 226 13.75 -16.93 5.46
CA LEU A 226 12.52 -16.85 4.67
C LEU A 226 11.62 -18.06 4.96
N SER A 227 10.34 -17.78 5.18
CA SER A 227 9.29 -18.80 5.38
C SER A 227 9.02 -19.56 4.06
N MET A 228 9.82 -20.57 3.76
CA MET A 228 9.73 -21.35 2.52
C MET A 228 8.60 -22.38 2.58
N SER A 229 7.44 -22.04 2.00
CA SER A 229 6.35 -22.99 1.77
C SER A 229 6.73 -23.97 0.65
N THR A 230 7.34 -25.11 1.02
CA THR A 230 7.85 -26.09 0.05
C THR A 230 6.78 -27.02 -0.53
N ARG A 231 5.54 -26.97 -0.03
CA ARG A 231 4.39 -27.72 -0.57
C ARG A 231 3.09 -26.92 -0.40
N LYS A 232 2.51 -26.45 -1.51
CA LYS A 232 1.09 -26.04 -1.56
C LYS A 232 0.22 -27.29 -1.48
N VAL A 233 0.00 -27.81 -0.26
CA VAL A 233 -0.99 -28.87 -0.03
C VAL A 233 -2.37 -28.23 -0.13
N ALA A 234 -2.93 -28.23 -1.33
CA ALA A 234 -4.32 -27.87 -1.55
C ALA A 234 -5.22 -28.94 -0.90
N TYR A 235 -5.63 -28.70 0.34
CA TYR A 235 -6.62 -29.52 1.05
C TYR A 235 -8.03 -29.33 0.45
N GLY A 236 -8.19 -29.71 -0.82
CA GLY A 236 -9.50 -30.13 -1.30
C GLY A 236 -9.97 -31.32 -0.49
N ARG A 237 -11.27 -31.40 -0.19
CA ARG A 237 -11.86 -32.59 0.45
C ARG A 237 -11.69 -33.78 -0.48
N GLN A 238 -10.69 -34.62 -0.22
CA GLN A 238 -10.57 -35.91 -0.87
C GLN A 238 -11.67 -36.83 -0.33
N THR A 239 -12.76 -36.95 -1.07
CA THR A 239 -13.69 -38.07 -0.93
C THR A 239 -12.90 -39.35 -1.17
N ASN A 240 -12.98 -40.29 -0.22
CA ASN A 240 -12.15 -41.50 -0.22
C ASN A 240 -12.69 -42.55 -1.21
N ASP A 241 -12.56 -42.26 -2.51
CA ASP A 241 -12.87 -43.19 -3.60
C ASP A 241 -11.72 -44.20 -3.78
N GLY A 242 -11.50 -44.98 -2.72
CA GLY A 242 -10.40 -45.94 -2.58
C GLY A 242 -10.81 -47.34 -3.01
N GLY A 243 -10.74 -47.62 -4.31
CA GLY A 243 -11.08 -48.94 -4.86
C GLY A 243 -10.17 -50.07 -4.36
N GLU A 244 -10.81 -51.15 -3.90
CA GLU A 244 -10.30 -52.53 -3.84
C GLU A 244 -8.87 -52.78 -3.32
N GLN A 245 -8.74 -53.00 -2.01
CA GLN A 245 -8.40 -54.35 -1.50
C GLN A 245 -8.67 -54.50 0.00
N SER A 246 -9.34 -55.59 0.37
CA SER A 246 -9.74 -55.91 1.74
C SER A 246 -8.71 -56.81 2.44
N PHE A 247 -8.39 -56.49 3.69
CA PHE A 247 -7.98 -57.45 4.72
C PHE A 247 -8.62 -57.03 6.06
N GLY A 248 -9.01 -58.01 6.88
CA GLY A 248 -9.76 -57.81 8.14
C GLY A 248 -9.02 -57.03 9.23
N TYR A 249 -9.68 -56.70 10.36
CA TYR A 249 -10.70 -57.50 11.03
C TYR A 249 -11.97 -56.72 11.44
N THR A 250 -13.08 -57.46 11.49
CA THR A 250 -14.40 -57.06 11.99
C THR A 250 -14.40 -56.85 13.50
N TYR A 251 -15.22 -55.91 13.96
CA TYR A 251 -15.99 -56.06 15.20
C TYR A 251 -17.45 -55.78 14.86
N ASP A 252 -18.32 -56.72 15.17
CA ASP A 252 -19.77 -56.58 15.04
C ASP A 252 -20.27 -55.62 16.13
N ASP A 253 -21.20 -54.74 15.79
CA ASP A 253 -22.37 -54.47 16.63
C ASP A 253 -23.51 -54.05 15.70
N ASP A 254 -24.61 -54.78 15.82
CA ASP A 254 -25.85 -54.73 15.02
C ASP A 254 -26.65 -53.43 15.33
N ASP A 255 -27.73 -53.02 14.64
CA ASP A 255 -28.48 -53.51 13.48
C ASP A 255 -29.35 -52.35 12.91
N ASP A 256 -30.28 -52.64 11.98
CA ASP A 256 -31.37 -51.74 11.46
C ASP A 256 -30.88 -50.50 10.66
N ASP A 257 -31.06 -50.40 9.34
CA ASP A 257 -32.31 -50.30 8.54
C ASP A 257 -33.13 -49.02 8.79
N GLY A 258 -33.58 -48.28 7.77
CA GLY A 258 -33.41 -48.48 6.32
C GLY A 258 -34.03 -47.36 5.48
N GLY A 259 -33.98 -47.52 4.15
CA GLY A 259 -34.61 -46.61 3.16
C GLY A 259 -33.92 -45.24 2.98
N GLY A 260 -33.52 -44.78 1.79
CA GLY A 260 -33.66 -45.30 0.43
C GLY A 260 -34.63 -44.47 -0.42
N TYR A 261 -34.11 -43.94 -1.56
CA TYR A 261 -34.83 -43.34 -2.72
C TYR A 261 -35.87 -42.21 -2.46
N GLY A 262 -36.19 -41.31 -3.40
CA GLY A 262 -35.59 -41.04 -4.71
C GLY A 262 -36.60 -40.54 -5.75
N TYR A 263 -36.50 -39.25 -6.12
CA TYR A 263 -37.01 -38.62 -7.37
C TYR A 263 -38.54 -38.37 -7.52
N TYR A 264 -38.86 -37.20 -8.09
CA TYR A 264 -40.16 -36.65 -8.56
C TYR A 264 -41.12 -36.13 -7.46
N GLY A 265 -41.87 -35.03 -7.65
CA GLY A 265 -41.87 -34.04 -8.74
C GLY A 265 -43.22 -33.27 -8.85
N ALA A 266 -43.20 -32.01 -9.33
CA ALA A 266 -44.36 -31.10 -9.48
C ALA A 266 -45.07 -30.70 -8.15
N ALA A 267 -45.93 -29.68 -8.04
CA ALA A 267 -46.10 -28.38 -8.73
C ALA A 267 -47.08 -27.49 -7.91
N ALA A 268 -47.32 -26.24 -8.35
CA ALA A 268 -48.29 -25.26 -7.81
C ALA A 268 -48.00 -24.73 -6.37
N GLU A 269 -48.68 -23.71 -5.84
CA GLU A 269 -49.15 -22.37 -6.33
C GLU A 269 -49.92 -21.68 -5.18
N GLY A 270 -49.67 -20.39 -4.92
CA GLY A 270 -50.58 -19.51 -4.16
C GLY A 270 -50.50 -19.53 -2.62
N GLY A 271 -50.84 -18.39 -2.01
CA GLY A 271 -50.95 -18.20 -0.55
C GLY A 271 -50.25 -16.90 -0.07
N SER A 272 -51.01 -15.96 0.51
CA SER A 272 -50.50 -14.65 0.94
C SER A 272 -51.37 -14.05 2.06
N TYR A 273 -50.87 -14.11 3.30
CA TYR A 273 -51.34 -13.44 4.52
C TYR A 273 -50.07 -13.22 5.37
N CYS A 274 -49.74 -12.09 6.02
CA CYS A 274 -50.53 -11.10 6.78
C CYS A 274 -51.10 -11.65 8.11
N ASP A 275 -51.12 -10.88 9.20
CA ASP A 275 -50.60 -9.50 9.36
C ASP A 275 -49.14 -9.47 9.90
N GLU A 276 -48.71 -9.10 11.11
CA GLU A 276 -49.29 -8.49 12.33
C GLU A 276 -48.09 -7.98 13.20
N ASP A 277 -48.24 -6.97 14.07
CA ASP A 277 -47.14 -6.13 14.65
C ASP A 277 -46.80 -6.37 16.15
N GLU A 278 -45.69 -5.81 16.65
CA GLU A 278 -45.54 -5.29 18.03
C GLU A 278 -44.32 -4.32 18.15
N ASP A 279 -44.49 -3.21 18.88
CA ASP A 279 -43.51 -2.10 19.03
C ASP A 279 -42.53 -2.31 20.21
N ASP A 280 -41.43 -1.55 20.25
CA ASP A 280 -40.71 -1.23 21.51
C ASP A 280 -40.05 0.16 21.43
N GLU A 281 -39.95 0.86 22.58
CA GLU A 281 -40.08 2.33 22.69
C GLU A 281 -38.77 3.16 22.51
N ASP A 282 -38.91 4.49 22.43
CA ASP A 282 -37.83 5.49 22.39
C ASP A 282 -37.01 5.54 23.71
N ASP A 283 -35.76 6.03 23.64
CA ASP A 283 -35.02 6.51 24.83
C ASP A 283 -34.15 7.73 24.45
N ASP A 284 -34.41 8.88 25.12
CA ASP A 284 -33.80 10.19 24.88
C ASP A 284 -32.79 10.53 26.00
N GLU A 285 -31.49 10.67 25.69
CA GLU A 285 -30.52 11.31 26.59
C GLU A 285 -29.74 12.44 25.90
N ASP A 286 -30.22 13.68 26.12
CA ASP A 286 -29.51 14.94 25.87
C ASP A 286 -28.55 15.23 27.04
N GLU A 287 -27.23 15.15 26.83
CA GLU A 287 -26.25 15.82 27.70
C GLU A 287 -25.38 16.80 26.90
N GLN A 288 -25.55 18.10 27.20
CA GLN A 288 -24.62 19.16 26.83
C GLN A 288 -23.77 19.50 28.05
N ASP A 289 -22.44 19.49 27.90
CA ASP A 289 -21.54 20.18 28.83
C ASP A 289 -20.39 20.81 28.04
N ASP A 290 -20.49 22.13 27.83
CA ASP A 290 -19.37 22.99 27.42
C ASP A 290 -18.71 23.51 28.70
N GLU A 291 -17.43 23.25 28.95
CA GLU A 291 -16.44 24.32 29.20
C GLU A 291 -14.96 23.88 29.44
N GLU A 292 -14.07 24.75 28.94
CA GLU A 292 -12.67 25.04 29.34
C GLU A 292 -11.52 24.02 29.16
N ASP A 293 -10.30 24.60 29.11
CA ASP A 293 -9.04 24.05 28.58
C ASP A 293 -7.88 24.45 29.51
N THR A 294 -7.23 23.49 30.21
CA THR A 294 -6.05 23.80 31.06
C THR A 294 -5.07 22.62 31.29
N ASP A 295 -3.78 22.90 31.07
CA ASP A 295 -2.62 22.43 31.86
C ASP A 295 -2.38 20.92 32.10
N MET A 296 -2.27 20.15 31.01
CA MET A 296 -1.62 18.82 30.97
C MET A 296 -0.09 18.81 31.27
N ALA A 297 0.42 19.71 32.12
CA ALA A 297 1.85 20.03 32.24
C ALA A 297 2.59 19.39 33.43
N ASP A 298 1.92 19.10 34.56
CA ASP A 298 2.61 18.85 35.84
C ASP A 298 2.69 17.37 36.29
N HIS A 299 1.97 16.47 35.61
CA HIS A 299 1.74 15.10 36.13
C HIS A 299 2.95 14.12 36.02
N LEU A 300 4.13 14.62 35.64
CA LEU A 300 5.36 13.83 35.42
C LEU A 300 6.47 14.09 36.48
N SER A 301 6.22 14.99 37.44
CA SER A 301 7.19 15.41 38.47
C SER A 301 7.53 14.33 39.52
N HIS A 302 6.73 13.26 39.62
CA HIS A 302 6.79 12.29 40.73
C HIS A 302 7.50 10.95 40.47
N LEU A 303 8.02 10.71 39.26
CA LEU A 303 8.75 9.46 38.94
C LEU A 303 10.24 9.55 39.29
N ASN A 304 10.57 9.20 40.53
CA ASN A 304 11.93 9.20 41.07
C ASN A 304 12.79 8.05 40.50
N ILE A 305 13.34 8.24 39.30
CA ILE A 305 14.24 7.28 38.65
C ILE A 305 15.64 7.38 39.26
N GLY A 306 16.07 6.30 39.93
CA GLY A 306 17.38 6.19 40.58
C GLY A 306 18.56 6.18 39.61
N PRO A 307 19.80 6.29 40.12
CA PRO A 307 20.99 6.57 39.32
C PRO A 307 21.35 5.42 38.36
N THR A 308 21.41 5.72 37.06
CA THR A 308 22.04 4.86 36.06
C THR A 308 23.56 4.83 36.28
N TYR A 309 24.12 3.64 36.51
CA TYR A 309 25.56 3.45 36.56
C TYR A 309 26.22 3.62 35.19
N SER A 310 27.49 4.05 35.22
CA SER A 310 28.38 4.30 34.08
C SER A 310 28.84 3.04 33.34
#